data_AF-A0A2N2SR62-F1
#
_entry.id   AF-A0A2N2SR62-F1
#
_cell.length_a   1.000
_cell.length_b   1.000
_cell.length_c   1.000
_cell.angle_alpha   90.00
_cell.angle_beta   90.00
_cell.angle_gamma   90.00
#
_symmetry.space_group_name_H-M   'P 1'
#
loop_
_entity.id
_entity.type
_entity.pdbx_description
1 polymer ?
#
loop_
_entity_poly.entity_id
_entity_poly.type
_entity_poly.pdbx_seq_one_letter_code
_entity_poly.pdbx_strand_id
1 'polypeptide(L)'
;YCTHEYTLSNLAFARAAEPHNPERDRYLAHCEALRAASEPTLPTTIAQERQINPFMRTSEPGVIEAVTHQTGRRPATALACLTALRAWKDVF
;
A
#
# COMPACT_ATOMS: atom_id res chain seq x y z
N TYR A 1 -3.56 4.69 -17.93
CA TYR A 1 -2.25 5.34 -17.82
C TYR A 1 -2.26 6.25 -16.61
N CYS A 2 -1.53 5.91 -15.55
CA CYS A 2 -1.41 6.76 -14.36
C CYS A 2 -0.43 7.90 -14.69
N THR A 3 -0.86 9.15 -14.55
CA THR A 3 -0.14 10.36 -15.02
C THR A 3 0.92 10.88 -14.05
N HIS A 4 1.20 10.15 -12.97
CA HIS A 4 2.10 10.57 -11.92
C HIS A 4 2.81 9.37 -11.30
N GLU A 5 4.10 9.52 -11.04
CA GLU A 5 4.98 8.48 -10.51
C GLU A 5 4.85 8.34 -8.98
N TYR A 6 3.62 8.12 -8.53
CA TYR A 6 3.30 7.95 -7.11
C TYR A 6 3.71 6.58 -6.56
N THR A 7 4.38 5.73 -7.33
CA THR A 7 4.75 4.36 -6.92
C THR A 7 5.48 4.35 -5.58
N LEU A 8 6.52 5.19 -5.42
CA LEU A 8 7.30 5.25 -4.19
C LEU A 8 6.51 5.81 -3.00
N SER A 9 5.71 6.87 -3.22
CA SER A 9 4.87 7.45 -2.16
C SER A 9 3.75 6.47 -1.73
N ASN A 10 3.14 5.78 -2.69
CA ASN A 10 2.15 4.73 -2.41
C ASN A 10 2.78 3.55 -1.66
N LEU A 11 4.02 3.17 -1.99
CA LEU A 11 4.74 2.12 -1.29
C LEU A 11 5.17 2.54 0.12
N ALA A 12 5.50 3.82 0.34
CA ALA A 12 5.76 4.35 1.67
C ALA A 12 4.53 4.24 2.57
N PHE A 13 3.36 4.62 2.06
CA PHE A 13 2.10 4.42 2.77
C PHE A 13 1.78 2.93 2.98
N ALA A 14 1.97 2.09 1.95
CA ALA A 14 1.80 0.65 2.08
C ALA A 14 2.73 0.04 3.14
N ARG A 15 3.92 0.60 3.34
CA ARG A 15 4.83 0.20 4.42
C ARG A 15 4.31 0.57 5.80
N ALA A 16 3.70 1.74 5.94
CA ALA A 16 3.07 2.13 7.20
C ALA A 16 1.81 1.30 7.49
N ALA A 17 0.98 1.06 6.47
CA ALA A 17 -0.31 0.37 6.60
C ALA A 17 -0.21 -1.17 6.65
N GLU A 18 0.89 -1.77 6.22
CA GLU A 18 1.10 -3.21 6.30
C GLU A 18 2.59 -3.55 6.53
N PRO A 19 3.20 -3.24 7.69
CA PRO A 19 4.66 -3.29 7.87
C PRO A 19 5.31 -4.63 7.50
N HIS A 20 4.60 -5.74 7.68
CA HIS A 20 5.10 -7.09 7.45
C HIS A 20 4.63 -7.71 6.12
N ASN A 21 4.85 -7.02 5.00
CA ASN A 21 4.55 -7.51 3.65
C ASN A 21 5.83 -7.70 2.81
N PRO A 22 6.34 -8.93 2.64
CA PRO A 22 7.56 -9.18 1.88
C PRO A 22 7.42 -8.93 0.38
N GLU A 23 6.22 -9.07 -0.20
CA GLU A 23 5.98 -8.78 -1.62
C GLU A 23 6.09 -7.28 -1.90
N ARG A 24 5.59 -6.44 -0.98
CA ARG A 24 5.79 -4.99 -1.03
C ARG A 24 7.27 -4.65 -0.99
N ASP A 25 8.05 -5.24 -0.07
CA ASP A 25 9.47 -4.92 0.07
C ASP A 25 10.28 -5.31 -1.17
N ARG A 26 10.00 -6.48 -1.75
CA ARG A 26 10.61 -6.89 -3.02
C ARG A 26 10.29 -5.91 -4.14
N TYR A 27 9.02 -5.50 -4.23
CA TYR A 27 8.58 -4.56 -5.26
C TYR A 27 9.16 -3.16 -5.05
N LEU A 28 9.31 -2.71 -3.80
CA LEU A 28 9.98 -1.46 -3.46
C LEU A 28 11.43 -1.48 -3.92
N ALA A 29 12.19 -2.52 -3.59
CA ALA A 29 13.58 -2.66 -4.04
C ALA A 29 13.69 -2.68 -5.57
N HIS A 30 12.76 -3.35 -6.26
CA HIS A 30 12.69 -3.34 -7.72
C HIS A 30 12.43 -1.94 -8.28
N CYS A 31 11.47 -1.21 -7.70
CA CYS A 31 11.15 0.16 -8.09
C CYS A 31 12.31 1.12 -7.83
N GLU A 32 13.01 0.99 -6.70
CA GLU A 32 14.21 1.79 -6.37
C GLU A 32 15.34 1.56 -7.38
N ALA A 33 15.57 0.31 -7.79
CA ALA A 33 16.56 -0.02 -8.81
C ALA A 33 16.22 0.59 -10.18
N LEU A 34 14.96 0.49 -10.63
CA LEU A 34 14.51 1.12 -11.88
C LEU A 34 14.67 2.64 -11.83
N ARG A 35 14.33 3.27 -10.70
CA ARG A 35 14.45 4.72 -10.52
C ARG A 35 15.90 5.18 -10.50
N ALA A 36 16.80 4.41 -9.89
CA ALA A 36 18.24 4.66 -9.97
C ALA A 36 18.76 4.59 -11.42
N ALA A 37 18.16 3.74 -12.26
CA ALA A 37 18.43 3.64 -13.69
C ALA A 37 17.67 4.69 -14.55
N SER A 38 16.90 5.60 -13.94
CA SER A 38 16.00 6.55 -14.64
C SER A 38 14.95 5.87 -15.53
N GLU A 39 14.60 4.62 -15.23
CA GLU A 39 13.57 3.85 -15.92
C GLU A 39 12.19 4.01 -15.24
N PRO A 40 11.09 3.99 -16.02
CA PRO A 40 9.74 4.07 -15.46
C PRO A 40 9.37 2.81 -14.68
N THR A 41 8.78 2.96 -13.49
CA THR A 41 8.27 1.83 -12.68
C THR A 41 6.89 1.33 -13.12
N LEU A 42 6.48 1.67 -14.35
CA LEU A 42 5.17 1.38 -14.91
C LEU A 42 5.35 0.69 -16.27
N PRO A 43 4.43 -0.22 -16.66
CA PRO A 43 3.16 -0.55 -16.00
C PRO A 43 3.30 -1.59 -14.87
N THR A 44 2.43 -1.47 -13.86
CA THR A 44 2.16 -2.53 -12.87
C THR A 44 1.07 -3.48 -13.39
N THR A 45 0.88 -4.63 -12.73
CA THR A 45 -0.22 -5.57 -13.04
C THR A 45 -1.24 -5.60 -11.91
N ILE A 46 -2.50 -5.95 -12.21
CA ILE A 46 -3.53 -6.14 -11.17
C ILE A 46 -3.10 -7.22 -10.16
N ALA A 47 -2.41 -8.27 -10.62
CA ALA A 47 -1.87 -9.31 -9.75
C ALA A 47 -0.87 -8.72 -8.74
N GLN A 48 0.03 -7.85 -9.19
CA GLN A 48 0.99 -7.15 -8.33
C GLN A 48 0.26 -6.24 -7.33
N GLU A 49 -0.68 -5.42 -7.79
CA GLU A 49 -1.45 -4.52 -6.91
C GLU A 49 -2.19 -5.28 -5.80
N ARG A 50 -2.76 -6.45 -6.09
CA ARG A 50 -3.40 -7.28 -5.05
C ARG A 50 -2.44 -7.77 -3.96
N GLN A 51 -1.14 -7.87 -4.26
CA GLN A 51 -0.13 -8.32 -3.29
C GLN A 51 0.43 -7.18 -2.45
N ILE A 52 0.48 -5.95 -2.97
CA ILE A 52 1.22 -4.84 -2.33
C ILE A 52 0.33 -3.67 -1.92
N ASN A 53 -0.87 -3.56 -2.48
CA ASN A 53 -1.73 -2.39 -2.29
C ASN A 53 -2.64 -2.58 -1.06
N PRO A 54 -2.46 -1.78 0.01
CA PRO A 54 -3.25 -1.94 1.24
C PRO A 54 -4.76 -1.74 0.98
N PHE A 55 -5.15 -0.94 -0.02
CA PHE A 55 -6.55 -0.75 -0.39
C PHE A 55 -7.20 -2.00 -1.00
N MET A 56 -6.41 -2.90 -1.57
CA MET A 56 -6.88 -4.20 -2.08
C MET A 56 -6.74 -5.32 -1.04
N ARG A 57 -6.15 -5.04 0.12
CA ARG A 57 -5.79 -5.99 1.17
C ARG A 57 -6.52 -5.69 2.49
N THR A 58 -7.69 -5.06 2.42
CA THR A 58 -8.48 -4.63 3.59
C THR A 58 -8.97 -5.76 4.50
N SER A 59 -8.94 -7.00 4.01
CA SER A 59 -9.26 -8.22 4.77
C SER A 59 -8.04 -8.89 5.41
N GLU A 60 -6.83 -8.44 5.11
CA GLU A 60 -5.60 -9.03 5.62
C GLU A 60 -5.41 -8.65 7.09
N PRO A 61 -5.03 -9.61 7.98
CA PRO A 61 -4.87 -9.33 9.41
C PRO A 61 -3.90 -8.17 9.69
N GLY A 62 -2.77 -8.10 8.98
CA GLY A 62 -1.78 -7.03 9.17
C GLY A 62 -2.32 -5.63 8.85
N VAL A 63 -3.16 -5.51 7.82
CA VAL A 63 -3.82 -4.25 7.46
C VAL A 63 -4.87 -3.87 8.50
N ILE A 64 -5.68 -4.83 8.94
CA ILE A 64 -6.68 -4.63 9.98
C ILE A 64 -6.02 -4.18 11.29
N GLU A 65 -4.90 -4.79 11.67
CA GLU A 65 -4.13 -4.43 12.87
C GLU A 65 -3.55 -3.02 12.77
N ALA A 66 -2.93 -2.66 11.65
CA ALA A 66 -2.41 -1.32 11.43
C ALA A 66 -3.51 -0.25 11.52
N VAL A 67 -4.66 -0.49 10.88
CA VAL A 67 -5.83 0.39 10.97
C VAL A 67 -6.37 0.47 12.40
N THR A 68 -6.40 -0.65 13.11
CA THR A 68 -6.84 -0.70 14.51
C THR A 68 -5.92 0.14 15.40
N HIS A 69 -4.61 0.02 15.21
CA HIS A 69 -3.62 0.80 15.93
C HIS A 69 -3.75 2.30 15.63
N GLN A 70 -3.94 2.66 14.35
CA GLN A 70 -4.03 4.05 13.93
C GLN A 70 -5.33 4.74 14.38
N THR A 71 -6.45 4.01 14.36
CA THR A 71 -7.78 4.59 14.66
C THR A 71 -8.27 4.30 16.08
N GLY A 72 -7.56 3.46 16.83
CA GLY A 72 -7.97 2.95 18.13
C GLY A 72 -9.17 2.00 18.10
N ARG A 73 -9.70 1.67 16.91
CA ARG A 73 -10.89 0.81 16.76
C ARG A 73 -10.70 -0.21 15.65
N ARG A 74 -11.02 -1.47 15.95
CA ARG A 74 -10.98 -2.53 14.94
C ARG A 74 -12.12 -2.33 13.92
N PRO A 75 -11.81 -2.26 12.62
CA PRO A 75 -12.86 -2.13 11.60
C PRO A 75 -13.72 -3.40 11.56
N ALA A 76 -15.04 -3.22 11.56
CA ALA A 76 -16.00 -4.33 11.55
C ALA A 76 -16.21 -4.95 10.15
N THR A 77 -15.88 -4.21 9.09
CA THR A 77 -16.06 -4.63 7.70
C THR A 77 -14.88 -4.18 6.84
N ALA A 78 -14.69 -4.84 5.69
CA ALA A 78 -13.70 -4.43 4.70
C ALA A 78 -13.93 -2.99 4.21
N LEU A 79 -15.21 -2.56 4.10
CA LEU A 79 -15.54 -1.17 3.76
C LEU A 79 -15.11 -0.20 4.86
N ALA A 80 -15.34 -0.51 6.13
CA ALA A 80 -14.87 0.33 7.24
C ALA A 80 -13.33 0.42 7.27
N CYS A 81 -12.64 -0.69 6.99
CA CYS A 81 -11.19 -0.73 6.86
C CYS A 81 -10.71 0.16 5.70
N LEU A 82 -11.34 0.05 4.53
CA LEU A 82 -11.03 0.87 3.35
C LEU A 82 -11.21 2.37 3.64
N THR A 83 -12.33 2.75 4.27
CA THR A 83 -12.62 4.14 4.63
C THR A 83 -11.57 4.69 5.60
N ALA A 84 -11.18 3.90 6.60
CA ALA A 84 -10.13 4.30 7.55
C ALA A 84 -8.76 4.44 6.88
N LEU A 85 -8.37 3.50 6.02
CA LEU A 85 -7.13 3.59 5.24
C LEU A 85 -7.10 4.82 4.34
N ARG A 86 -8.25 5.16 3.73
CA ARG A 86 -8.34 6.33 2.85
C ARG A 86 -8.15 7.62 3.65
N ALA A 87 -8.88 7.76 4.76
CA ALA A 87 -8.74 8.90 5.65
C ALA A 87 -7.31 9.02 6.21
N TRP A 88 -6.66 7.90 6.53
CA TRP A 88 -5.27 7.89 6.95
C TRP A 88 -4.32 8.35 5.85
N LYS A 89 -4.47 7.84 4.62
CA LYS A 89 -3.64 8.25 3.48
C LYS A 89 -3.78 9.74 3.15
N ASP A 90 -4.97 10.31 3.33
CA ASP A 90 -5.20 11.73 3.04
C ASP A 90 -4.44 12.66 3.99
N VAL A 91 -3.95 12.15 5.14
CA VAL A 91 -3.15 12.90 6.13
C VAL A 91 -1.72 12.38 6.30
N PHE A 92 -1.27 11.44 5.46
CA PHE A 92 0.07 10.82 5.48
C PHE A 92 1.03 11.54 4.54
#